data_AF-W9LGU9-F1
#
_entry.id   AF-W9LGU9-F1
#
_cell.length_a   1.000
_cell.length_b   1.000
_cell.length_c   1.000
_cell.angle_alpha   90.00
_cell.angle_beta   90.00
_cell.angle_gamma   90.00
#
_symmetry.space_group_name_H-M   'P 1'
#
loop_
_entity.id
_entity.type
_entity.pdbx_description
1 polymer ?
#
loop_
_entity_poly.entity_id
_entity_poly.type
_entity_poly.pdbx_seq_one_letter_code
_entity_poly.pdbx_strand_id
1 'polypeptide(L)'
;MVIIDIATVLDHQLKLISMVKDTLNAMTPRPSDEIRDKHRWYQCTVQNATQFNIVLEKSYFNAGKYLTAPESVGPYGQMTFTAYNDVSGTSTGLSFWAHLDESHQFHFAIGLDAPLMGGFKAGVVESDSAKTGLEIATRQGNSITSENRYKGKDNDGNDQVIEFHVATYPGMEMKAAITQLIVDSDNE
;
A
#
# COMPACT_ATOMS: atom_id res chain seq x y z
N MET A 1 -14.04 -13.68 9.09
CA MET A 1 -14.17 -13.23 7.70
C MET A 1 -15.64 -13.05 7.41
N VAL A 2 -16.06 -11.83 7.05
CA VAL A 2 -17.45 -11.49 6.70
C VAL A 2 -17.46 -10.91 5.28
N ILE A 3 -18.57 -11.12 4.55
CA ILE A 3 -18.82 -10.45 3.27
C ILE A 3 -19.63 -9.18 3.54
N ILE A 4 -19.09 -8.04 3.12
CA ILE A 4 -19.71 -6.72 3.26
C ILE A 4 -20.22 -6.27 1.90
N ASP A 5 -21.52 -6.01 1.78
CA ASP A 5 -22.09 -5.43 0.56
C ASP A 5 -21.66 -3.97 0.44
N ILE A 6 -21.10 -3.60 -0.71
CA ILE A 6 -20.69 -2.24 -1.05
C ILE A 6 -21.48 -1.71 -2.24
N ALA A 7 -21.74 -0.40 -2.23
CA ALA A 7 -22.52 0.25 -3.28
C ALA A 7 -21.71 0.55 -4.56
N THR A 8 -20.39 0.39 -4.53
CA THR A 8 -19.52 0.67 -5.68
C THR A 8 -19.65 -0.38 -6.77
N VAL A 9 -19.75 0.11 -8.01
CA VAL A 9 -19.68 -0.74 -9.21
C VAL A 9 -18.24 -1.21 -9.39
N LEU A 10 -18.05 -2.52 -9.44
CA LEU A 10 -16.76 -3.16 -9.56
C LEU A 10 -16.33 -3.27 -11.02
N ASP A 11 -15.03 -3.12 -11.26
CA ASP A 11 -14.45 -3.41 -12.57
C ASP A 11 -14.65 -4.88 -12.93
N HIS A 12 -15.14 -5.09 -14.16
CA HIS A 12 -15.31 -6.42 -14.75
C HIS A 12 -13.98 -7.18 -14.72
N GLN A 13 -14.06 -8.50 -14.49
CA GLN A 13 -12.90 -9.37 -14.25
C GLN A 13 -11.73 -9.19 -15.22
N LEU A 14 -12.00 -9.15 -16.53
CA LEU A 14 -10.95 -8.99 -17.55
C LEU A 14 -10.25 -7.64 -17.46
N LYS A 15 -10.99 -6.56 -17.17
CA LYS A 15 -10.43 -5.22 -16.98
C LYS A 15 -9.55 -5.22 -15.74
N LEU A 16 -10.05 -5.75 -14.63
CA LEU A 16 -9.30 -5.81 -13.38
C LEU A 16 -7.97 -6.56 -13.56
N ILE A 17 -8.00 -7.75 -14.16
CA ILE A 17 -6.79 -8.55 -14.39
C ILE A 17 -5.75 -7.78 -15.22
N SER A 18 -6.18 -7.10 -16.29
CA SER A 18 -5.28 -6.29 -17.11
C SER A 18 -4.69 -5.14 -16.31
N MET A 19 -5.52 -4.36 -15.63
CA MET A 19 -5.08 -3.17 -14.90
C MET A 19 -4.17 -3.53 -13.72
N VAL A 20 -4.45 -4.62 -13.01
CA VAL A 20 -3.58 -5.15 -11.94
C VAL A 20 -2.21 -5.49 -12.51
N LYS A 21 -2.17 -6.26 -13.60
CA LYS A 21 -0.91 -6.64 -14.26
C LYS A 21 -0.12 -5.42 -14.71
N ASP A 22 -0.77 -4.45 -15.36
CA ASP A 22 -0.10 -3.27 -15.88
C ASP A 22 0.44 -2.39 -14.76
N THR A 23 -0.33 -2.19 -13.68
CA THR A 23 0.09 -1.40 -12.51
C THR A 23 1.30 -2.02 -11.81
N LEU A 24 1.29 -3.34 -11.60
CA LEU A 24 2.39 -4.02 -10.91
C LEU A 24 3.68 -4.08 -11.75
N ASN A 25 3.56 -4.04 -13.09
CA ASN A 25 4.69 -4.01 -14.02
C ASN A 25 5.16 -2.59 -14.37
N ALA A 26 4.47 -1.55 -13.89
CA ALA A 26 4.86 -0.17 -14.11
C ALA A 26 6.29 0.07 -13.59
N MET A 27 7.09 0.80 -14.38
CA MET A 27 8.44 1.13 -13.98
C MET A 27 8.43 2.03 -12.75
N THR A 28 9.17 1.65 -11.72
CA THR A 28 9.42 2.50 -10.56
C THR A 28 10.45 3.58 -10.91
N PRO A 29 10.22 4.85 -10.56
CA PRO A 29 11.21 5.91 -10.75
C PRO A 29 12.53 5.56 -10.08
N ARG A 30 13.66 5.94 -10.70
CA ARG A 30 14.97 5.80 -10.06
C ARG A 30 15.15 6.90 -9.00
N PRO A 31 15.79 6.59 -7.85
CA PRO A 31 16.16 7.61 -6.87
C PRO A 31 17.01 8.72 -7.49
N SER A 32 16.70 9.97 -7.17
CA SER A 32 17.51 11.13 -7.59
C SER A 32 18.88 11.13 -6.91
N ASP A 33 19.85 11.84 -7.48
CA ASP A 33 21.17 11.96 -6.84
C ASP A 33 21.09 12.67 -5.48
N GLU A 34 20.15 13.62 -5.31
CA GLU A 34 19.94 14.33 -4.04
C GLU A 34 19.61 13.40 -2.87
N ILE A 35 18.75 12.38 -3.09
CA ILE A 35 18.44 11.42 -2.03
C ILE A 35 19.59 10.42 -1.83
N ARG A 36 20.29 10.05 -2.91
CA ARG A 36 21.39 9.09 -2.89
C ARG A 36 22.61 9.59 -2.13
N ASP A 37 22.82 10.90 -2.10
CA ASP A 37 23.89 11.56 -1.34
C ASP A 37 23.61 11.67 0.17
N LYS A 38 22.41 11.29 0.64
CA LYS A 38 22.07 11.30 2.07
C LYS A 38 22.72 10.13 2.81
N HIS A 39 22.99 10.33 4.11
CA HIS A 39 23.64 9.32 4.95
C HIS A 39 22.81 8.03 5.09
N ARG A 40 21.53 8.17 5.45
CA ARG A 40 20.57 7.08 5.49
C ARG A 40 19.28 7.51 4.85
N TRP A 41 18.85 6.77 3.83
CA TRP A 41 17.68 7.09 3.05
C TRP A 41 16.99 5.83 2.54
N TYR A 42 15.75 6.00 2.14
CA TYR A 42 15.06 5.08 1.25
C TYR A 42 14.15 5.86 0.30
N GLN A 43 13.83 5.22 -0.81
CA GLN A 43 12.72 5.57 -1.68
C GLN A 43 11.66 4.48 -1.55
N CYS A 44 10.38 4.84 -1.43
CA CYS A 44 9.29 3.88 -1.43
C CYS A 44 8.34 4.17 -2.59
N THR A 45 8.00 3.15 -3.37
CA THR A 45 6.92 3.23 -4.37
C THR A 45 5.70 2.47 -3.86
N VAL A 46 4.56 3.16 -3.83
CA VAL A 46 3.25 2.58 -3.51
C VAL A 46 2.50 2.39 -4.81
N GLN A 47 2.21 1.12 -5.16
CA GLN A 47 1.47 0.73 -6.35
C GLN A 47 0.03 0.40 -5.97
N ASN A 48 -0.92 1.17 -6.48
CA ASN A 48 -2.34 0.95 -6.28
C ASN A 48 -2.92 0.14 -7.44
N ALA A 49 -2.81 -1.18 -7.39
CA ALA A 49 -3.44 -2.10 -8.35
C ALA A 49 -4.91 -2.38 -7.97
N THR A 50 -5.67 -1.32 -7.69
CA THR A 50 -7.10 -1.38 -7.37
C THR A 50 -7.86 -0.29 -8.12
N GLN A 51 -9.18 -0.45 -8.23
CA GLN A 51 -10.05 0.58 -8.81
C GLN A 51 -10.35 1.74 -7.84
N PHE A 52 -9.90 1.64 -6.58
CA PHE A 52 -10.25 2.58 -5.52
C PHE A 52 -9.14 3.62 -5.34
N ASN A 53 -9.51 4.81 -4.86
CA ASN A 53 -8.51 5.78 -4.39
C ASN A 53 -7.91 5.27 -3.07
N ILE A 54 -6.58 5.22 -3.00
CA ILE A 54 -5.85 4.94 -1.76
C ILE A 54 -5.46 6.29 -1.15
N VAL A 55 -6.17 6.67 -0.11
CA VAL A 55 -6.02 7.98 0.53
C VAL A 55 -5.01 7.88 1.66
N LEU A 56 -3.99 8.74 1.63
CA LEU A 56 -3.08 8.90 2.76
C LEU A 56 -3.82 9.61 3.91
N GLU A 57 -3.83 8.99 5.09
CA GLU A 57 -4.52 9.54 6.25
C GLU A 57 -3.53 10.19 7.23
N LYS A 58 -2.51 9.44 7.66
CA LYS A 58 -1.53 9.92 8.64
C LYS A 58 -0.13 9.41 8.32
N SER A 59 0.86 10.24 8.66
CA SER A 59 2.28 9.86 8.67
C SER A 59 2.84 10.00 10.08
N TYR A 60 3.61 9.01 10.51
CA TYR A 60 4.34 9.00 11.78
C TYR A 60 5.83 8.86 11.49
N PHE A 61 6.66 9.70 12.11
CA PHE A 61 8.11 9.51 12.11
C PHE A 61 8.58 9.12 13.50
N ASN A 62 9.32 8.02 13.56
CA ASN A 62 10.17 7.75 14.71
C ASN A 62 11.55 8.42 14.53
N ALA A 63 12.03 8.50 13.29
CA ALA A 63 13.28 9.20 12.96
C ALA A 63 13.33 9.62 11.48
N GLY A 64 13.99 10.73 11.20
CA GLY A 64 14.18 11.26 9.84
C GLY A 64 13.09 12.22 9.40
N LYS A 65 13.08 12.52 8.11
CA LYS A 65 12.16 13.47 7.44
C LYS A 65 11.99 13.09 5.98
N TYR A 66 10.89 13.53 5.37
CA TYR A 66 10.72 13.41 3.92
C TYR A 66 11.65 14.37 3.18
N LEU A 67 12.19 13.92 2.05
CA LEU A 67 12.67 14.83 1.00
C LEU A 67 11.52 15.08 0.02
N THR A 68 10.85 14.01 -0.42
CA THR A 68 9.57 14.06 -1.13
C THR A 68 8.54 13.36 -0.27
N ALA A 69 7.47 14.08 0.11
CA ALA A 69 6.41 13.54 0.96
C ALA A 69 5.49 12.59 0.16
N PRO A 70 4.90 11.57 0.82
CA PRO A 70 3.87 10.71 0.24
C PRO A 70 2.59 11.50 -0.04
N GLU A 71 1.81 11.01 -0.99
CA GLU A 71 0.50 11.51 -1.34
C GLU A 71 -0.49 10.36 -1.57
N SER A 72 -1.78 10.70 -1.72
CA SER A 72 -2.80 9.72 -2.09
C SER A 72 -2.59 9.21 -3.52
N VAL A 73 -2.95 7.95 -3.77
CA VAL A 73 -2.77 7.31 -5.08
C VAL A 73 -4.13 7.03 -5.71
N GLY A 74 -4.33 7.55 -6.92
CA GLY A 74 -5.52 7.26 -7.71
C GLY A 74 -5.57 5.79 -8.17
N PRO A 75 -6.74 5.34 -8.67
CA PRO A 75 -6.94 3.98 -9.17
C PRO A 75 -5.88 3.60 -10.22
N TYR A 76 -5.34 2.39 -10.10
CA TYR A 76 -4.34 1.85 -11.04
C TYR A 76 -3.11 2.74 -11.25
N GLY A 77 -2.79 3.55 -10.23
CA GLY A 77 -1.68 4.47 -10.22
C GLY A 77 -0.53 3.99 -9.35
N GLN A 78 0.51 4.82 -9.29
CA GLN A 78 1.58 4.68 -8.32
C GLN A 78 2.02 6.06 -7.84
N MET A 79 2.52 6.13 -6.61
CA MET A 79 3.29 7.28 -6.13
C MET A 79 4.62 6.81 -5.60
N THR A 80 5.60 7.71 -5.61
CA THR A 80 6.94 7.45 -5.08
C THR A 80 7.33 8.59 -4.16
N PHE A 81 7.81 8.26 -2.98
CA PHE A 81 8.25 9.22 -1.98
C PHE A 81 9.60 8.82 -1.39
N THR A 82 10.26 9.75 -0.73
CA THR A 82 11.62 9.56 -0.22
C THR A 82 11.74 10.10 1.18
N ALA A 83 12.48 9.39 2.03
CA ALA A 83 12.81 9.85 3.36
C ALA A 83 14.27 9.62 3.68
N TYR A 84 14.82 10.48 4.53
CA TYR A 84 16.21 10.41 4.94
C TYR A 84 16.45 10.96 6.34
N ASN A 85 17.66 10.70 6.82
CA ASN A 85 18.22 11.25 8.03
C ASN A 85 19.70 11.53 7.79
N ASP A 86 20.17 12.67 8.28
CA ASP A 86 21.53 13.15 8.08
C ASP A 86 22.55 12.46 9.02
N VAL A 87 22.08 11.86 10.12
CA VAL A 87 22.94 11.36 11.21
C VAL A 87 22.64 9.92 11.64
N SER A 88 21.36 9.53 11.70
CA SER A 88 20.93 8.24 12.24
C SER A 88 20.12 7.41 11.22
N GLY A 89 19.32 6.45 11.67
CA GLY A 89 18.33 5.77 10.83
C GLY A 89 17.15 6.68 10.44
N THR A 90 16.38 6.23 9.45
CA THR A 90 15.12 6.84 9.01
C THR A 90 14.02 5.81 9.15
N SER A 91 12.97 6.13 9.89
CA SER A 91 11.89 5.19 10.18
C SER A 91 10.56 5.94 10.19
N THR A 92 9.65 5.54 9.31
CA THR A 92 8.31 6.12 9.20
C THR A 92 7.26 5.01 9.18
N GLY A 93 6.06 5.35 9.62
CA GLY A 93 4.87 4.59 9.29
C GLY A 93 3.82 5.49 8.66
N LEU A 94 2.96 4.91 7.84
CA LEU A 94 1.89 5.62 7.14
C LEU A 94 0.60 4.81 7.27
N SER A 95 -0.52 5.46 7.55
CA SER A 95 -1.85 4.85 7.44
C SER A 95 -2.56 5.36 6.19
N PHE A 96 -3.27 4.44 5.55
CA PHE A 96 -4.04 4.67 4.34
C PHE A 96 -5.43 4.06 4.48
N TRP A 97 -6.35 4.53 3.65
CA TRP A 97 -7.62 3.85 3.46
C TRP A 97 -8.06 3.86 2.00
N ALA A 98 -8.74 2.80 1.58
CA ALA A 98 -9.47 2.75 0.32
C ALA A 98 -10.93 3.16 0.54
N HIS A 99 -11.43 4.11 -0.24
CA HIS A 99 -12.86 4.49 -0.22
C HIS A 99 -13.68 3.45 -0.97
N LEU A 100 -14.48 2.64 -0.28
CA LEU A 100 -15.28 1.58 -0.92
C LEU A 100 -16.68 2.06 -1.25
N ASP A 101 -17.31 2.83 -0.36
CA ASP A 101 -18.54 3.59 -0.59
C ASP A 101 -18.73 4.62 0.55
N GLU A 102 -19.92 5.22 0.68
CA GLU A 102 -20.23 6.22 1.72
C GLU A 102 -20.04 5.72 3.16
N SER A 103 -20.14 4.41 3.41
CA SER A 103 -20.11 3.79 4.74
C SER A 103 -18.93 2.85 4.98
N HIS A 104 -18.26 2.41 3.91
CA HIS A 104 -17.25 1.37 3.98
C HIS A 104 -15.87 1.85 3.52
N GLN A 105 -14.86 1.50 4.32
CA GLN A 105 -13.46 1.81 4.07
C GLN A 105 -12.61 0.60 4.42
N PHE A 106 -11.57 0.35 3.63
CA PHE A 106 -10.53 -0.60 3.98
C PHE A 106 -9.29 0.15 4.45
N HIS A 107 -8.91 -0.02 5.71
CA HIS A 107 -7.76 0.65 6.33
C HIS A 107 -6.53 -0.25 6.33
N PHE A 108 -5.37 0.31 6.04
CA PHE A 108 -4.10 -0.40 6.23
C PHE A 108 -2.98 0.57 6.55
N ALA A 109 -2.00 0.11 7.32
CA ALA A 109 -0.82 0.87 7.66
C ALA A 109 0.43 0.14 7.18
N ILE A 110 1.39 0.90 6.63
CA ILE A 110 2.71 0.40 6.27
C ILE A 110 3.79 0.99 7.15
N GLY A 111 4.83 0.22 7.42
CA GLY A 111 6.04 0.62 8.13
C GLY A 111 7.25 0.51 7.24
N LEU A 112 8.16 1.49 7.33
CA LEU A 112 9.38 1.54 6.55
C LEU A 112 10.54 1.96 7.47
N ASP A 113 11.59 1.16 7.52
CA ASP A 113 12.73 1.38 8.41
C ASP A 113 14.05 1.20 7.66
N ALA A 114 14.85 2.24 7.61
CA ALA A 114 16.24 2.27 7.18
C ALA A 114 17.12 2.53 8.42
N PRO A 115 17.41 1.50 9.23
CA PRO A 115 18.14 1.69 10.48
C PRO A 115 19.60 2.11 10.22
N LEU A 116 20.23 2.72 11.22
CA LEU A 116 21.65 3.05 11.15
C LEU A 116 22.50 1.78 10.98
N MET A 117 22.13 0.68 11.65
CA MET A 117 22.80 -0.61 11.55
C MET A 117 21.79 -1.72 11.28
N GLY A 118 22.16 -2.67 10.41
CA GLY A 118 21.30 -3.78 10.00
C GLY A 118 20.64 -3.55 8.63
N GLY A 119 19.73 -4.44 8.28
CA GLY A 119 18.99 -4.39 7.02
C GLY A 119 17.76 -3.48 7.08
N PHE A 120 17.38 -2.96 5.92
CA PHE A 120 16.11 -2.29 5.69
C PHE A 120 14.94 -3.19 6.08
N LYS A 121 13.85 -2.58 6.56
CA LYS A 121 12.62 -3.28 6.91
C LYS A 121 11.42 -2.62 6.28
N ALA A 122 10.42 -3.43 6.01
CA ALA A 122 9.12 -3.00 5.57
C ALA A 122 8.05 -3.85 6.27
N GLY A 123 6.85 -3.31 6.39
CA GLY A 123 5.73 -4.02 7.00
C GLY A 123 4.39 -3.45 6.54
N VAL A 124 3.35 -4.27 6.57
CA VAL A 124 1.95 -3.87 6.45
C VAL A 124 1.06 -4.60 7.45
N VAL A 125 0.03 -3.91 7.92
CA VAL A 125 -1.02 -4.43 8.81
C VAL A 125 -2.35 -3.75 8.49
N GLU A 126 -3.47 -4.46 8.65
CA GLU A 126 -4.81 -3.86 8.59
C GLU A 126 -5.02 -3.02 9.85
N SER A 127 -4.91 -1.70 9.72
CA SER A 127 -4.96 -0.73 10.83
C SER A 127 -4.99 0.70 10.30
N ASP A 128 -5.58 1.62 11.06
CA ASP A 128 -5.53 3.07 10.85
C ASP A 128 -4.31 3.73 11.57
N SER A 129 -3.49 2.93 12.27
CA SER A 129 -2.36 3.41 13.06
C SER A 129 -1.05 3.37 12.27
N ALA A 130 -0.63 4.53 11.78
CA ALA A 130 0.68 4.71 11.15
C ALA A 130 1.83 4.18 12.04
N LYS A 131 1.75 4.39 13.37
CA LYS A 131 2.76 3.89 14.30
C LYS A 131 2.81 2.36 14.33
N THR A 132 1.66 1.70 14.36
CA THR A 132 1.58 0.24 14.35
C THR A 132 2.17 -0.31 13.07
N GLY A 133 1.91 0.33 11.92
CA GLY A 133 2.56 -0.03 10.65
C GLY A 133 4.09 -0.12 10.79
N LEU A 134 4.74 0.87 11.42
CA LEU A 134 6.18 0.84 11.68
C LEU A 134 6.61 -0.28 12.64
N GLU A 135 5.84 -0.51 13.71
CA GLU A 135 6.18 -1.52 14.73
C GLU A 135 6.22 -2.95 14.17
N ILE A 136 5.43 -3.26 13.14
CA ILE A 136 5.43 -4.61 12.54
C ILE A 136 6.57 -4.83 11.55
N ALA A 137 7.26 -3.78 11.10
CA ALA A 137 8.19 -3.86 9.97
C ALA A 137 9.33 -4.88 10.20
N THR A 138 9.51 -5.78 9.23
CA THR A 138 10.52 -6.85 9.28
C THR A 138 11.51 -6.75 8.12
N ARG A 139 12.66 -7.44 8.25
CA ARG A 139 13.69 -7.47 7.19
C ARG A 139 13.25 -8.23 5.94
N GLN A 140 12.20 -9.03 6.03
CA GLN A 140 11.65 -9.81 4.93
C GLN A 140 10.47 -9.10 4.27
N GLY A 141 9.92 -8.05 4.91
CA GLY A 141 8.59 -7.58 4.58
C GLY A 141 7.54 -8.54 5.10
N ASN A 142 6.30 -8.28 4.72
CA ASN A 142 5.18 -9.20 4.89
C ASN A 142 4.06 -8.80 3.93
N SER A 143 3.00 -9.60 3.94
CA SER A 143 1.75 -9.27 3.29
C SER A 143 0.56 -9.58 4.19
N ILE A 144 -0.56 -8.96 3.86
CA ILE A 144 -1.87 -9.19 4.46
C ILE A 144 -2.90 -9.43 3.36
N THR A 145 -3.96 -10.14 3.71
CA THR A 145 -5.23 -10.11 2.98
C THR A 145 -6.26 -9.46 3.91
N SER A 146 -7.18 -8.66 3.36
CA SER A 146 -8.20 -7.99 4.15
C SER A 146 -9.01 -8.97 4.99
N GLU A 147 -9.31 -8.61 6.24
CA GLU A 147 -10.09 -9.44 7.18
C GLU A 147 -11.51 -9.73 6.65
N ASN A 148 -12.05 -8.79 5.88
CA ASN A 148 -13.34 -8.86 5.22
C ASN A 148 -13.21 -8.98 3.71
N ARG A 149 -14.24 -9.56 3.10
CA ARG A 149 -14.47 -9.55 1.65
C ARG A 149 -15.56 -8.53 1.35
N TYR A 150 -15.53 -7.97 0.14
CA TYR A 150 -16.47 -6.92 -0.28
C TYR A 150 -17.23 -7.37 -1.52
N LYS A 151 -18.56 -7.36 -1.45
CA LYS A 151 -19.44 -7.77 -2.54
C LYS A 151 -20.05 -6.54 -3.20
N GLY A 152 -19.90 -6.43 -4.51
CA GLY A 152 -20.53 -5.38 -5.31
C GLY A 152 -21.04 -5.94 -6.63
N LYS A 153 -21.65 -5.08 -7.44
CA LYS A 153 -22.03 -5.43 -8.82
C LYS A 153 -20.97 -4.96 -9.79
N ASP A 154 -20.66 -5.76 -10.81
CA ASP A 154 -19.86 -5.28 -11.93
C ASP A 154 -20.66 -4.37 -12.88
N ASN A 155 -19.99 -3.83 -13.91
CA ASN A 155 -20.64 -2.99 -14.93
C ASN A 155 -21.73 -3.73 -15.75
N ASP A 156 -21.76 -5.06 -15.72
CA ASP A 156 -22.76 -5.90 -16.38
C ASP A 156 -23.89 -6.31 -15.42
N GLY A 157 -23.83 -5.90 -14.15
CA GLY A 157 -24.80 -6.17 -13.11
C GLY A 157 -24.61 -7.50 -12.38
N ASN A 158 -23.55 -8.25 -12.71
CA ASN A 158 -23.21 -9.51 -12.04
C ASN A 158 -22.62 -9.24 -10.66
N ASP A 159 -22.92 -10.12 -9.72
CA ASP A 159 -22.31 -10.04 -8.40
C ASP A 159 -20.84 -10.45 -8.47
N GLN A 160 -19.97 -9.67 -7.85
CA GLN A 160 -18.55 -9.95 -7.76
C GLN A 160 -18.08 -9.71 -6.32
N VAL A 161 -17.25 -10.61 -5.81
CA VAL A 161 -16.66 -10.50 -4.48
C VAL A 161 -15.17 -10.23 -4.63
N ILE A 162 -14.67 -9.27 -3.88
CA ILE A 162 -13.26 -8.88 -3.87
C ILE A 162 -12.65 -8.96 -2.48
N GLU A 163 -11.34 -9.10 -2.44
CA GLU A 163 -10.51 -8.86 -1.26
C GLU A 163 -9.29 -8.02 -1.64
N PHE A 164 -8.70 -7.35 -0.64
CA PHE A 164 -7.46 -6.62 -0.82
C PHE A 164 -6.30 -7.47 -0.36
N HIS A 165 -5.27 -7.59 -1.21
CA HIS A 165 -3.98 -8.14 -0.84
C HIS A 165 -2.95 -7.02 -0.82
N VAL A 166 -2.30 -6.78 0.32
CA VAL A 166 -1.27 -5.76 0.44
C VAL A 166 0.05 -6.40 0.80
N ALA A 167 1.10 -6.14 0.02
CA ALA A 167 2.43 -6.69 0.24
C ALA A 167 3.48 -5.57 0.29
N THR A 168 4.44 -5.72 1.20
CA THR A 168 5.57 -4.80 1.33
C THR A 168 6.90 -5.50 1.13
N TYR A 169 7.81 -4.80 0.45
CA TYR A 169 9.11 -5.32 0.05
C TYR A 169 10.20 -4.38 0.58
N PRO A 170 11.05 -4.85 1.49
CA PRO A 170 12.12 -4.04 2.06
C PRO A 170 13.27 -3.87 1.07
N GLY A 171 14.02 -2.80 1.28
CA GLY A 171 15.17 -2.43 0.46
C GLY A 171 15.49 -0.96 0.66
N MET A 172 16.53 -0.48 -0.01
CA MET A 172 16.77 0.97 -0.13
C MET A 172 15.73 1.59 -1.08
N GLU A 173 15.32 0.84 -2.10
CA GLU A 173 14.17 1.10 -2.95
C GLU A 173 13.04 0.15 -2.52
N MET A 174 12.24 0.60 -1.56
CA MET A 174 11.12 -0.14 -0.98
C MET A 174 9.90 -0.11 -1.90
N LYS A 175 9.02 -1.10 -1.75
CA LYS A 175 7.76 -1.16 -2.49
C LYS A 175 6.61 -1.60 -1.61
N ALA A 176 5.45 -0.99 -1.79
CA ALA A 176 4.17 -1.47 -1.27
C ALA A 176 3.21 -1.68 -2.44
N ALA A 177 2.66 -2.87 -2.60
CA ALA A 177 1.70 -3.20 -3.64
C ALA A 177 0.35 -3.50 -3.01
N ILE A 178 -0.67 -2.71 -3.36
CA ILE A 178 -2.07 -2.91 -2.96
C ILE A 178 -2.78 -3.52 -4.15
N THR A 179 -3.30 -4.73 -4.02
CA THR A 179 -3.91 -5.48 -5.12
C THR A 179 -5.35 -5.81 -4.78
N GLN A 180 -6.25 -5.58 -5.74
CA GLN A 180 -7.62 -6.05 -5.67
C GLN A 180 -7.70 -7.43 -6.34
N LEU A 181 -8.22 -8.42 -5.63
CA LEU A 181 -8.40 -9.78 -6.11
C LEU A 181 -9.90 -10.09 -6.19
N ILE A 182 -10.32 -10.77 -7.26
CA ILE A 182 -11.65 -11.39 -7.31
C ILE A 182 -11.55 -12.76 -6.66
N VAL A 183 -12.50 -13.06 -5.80
CA VAL A 183 -12.60 -14.34 -5.11
C VAL A 183 -13.95 -14.98 -5.37
N ASP A 184 -13.95 -16.29 -5.55
CA ASP A 184 -15.19 -17.06 -5.67
C ASP A 184 -15.93 -17.01 -4.33
N SER A 185 -17.25 -16.77 -4.38
CA SER A 185 -18.12 -16.69 -3.21
C SER A 185 -18.19 -18.00 -2.41
N ASP A 186 -17.78 -19.11 -3.02
CA ASP A 186 -18.08 -20.48 -2.55
C ASP A 186 -16.93 -21.15 -1.80
N ASN A 187 -15.80 -20.45 -1.61
CA ASN A 187 -14.69 -20.95 -0.78
C ASN A 187 -14.88 -20.50 0.69
N GLU A 188 -15.69 -21.28 1.42
CA GLU A 188 -15.67 -21.45 2.89
C GLU A 188 -14.74 -22.60 3.29
#